data_AF-A0A1G3ZNI7-F1
#
_entry.id   AF-A0A1G3ZNI7-F1
#
_cell.length_a   1.000
_cell.length_b   1.000
_cell.length_c   1.000
_cell.angle_alpha   90.00
_cell.angle_beta   90.00
_cell.angle_gamma   90.00
#
_symmetry.space_group_name_H-M   'P 1'
#
loop_
_entity.id
_entity.type
_entity.pdbx_description
1 polymer ?
#
loop_
_entity_poly.entity_id
_entity_poly.type
_entity_poly.pdbx_seq_one_letter_code
_entity_poly.pdbx_strand_id
1 'polypeptide(L)'
;MEEEAIMLARETEQLRRKVVANLTGAPSLQPLPYPPKITSEGPATDADLDNALNPVKQSLMELVLTVNQLNRKPEPAQPELEHRQRSTDSDVTYEIPLTGAVFNWTVTITNRGKTVVVNPRVIVNGRRDWFSTSTILNEILRPDMSDREKALAIWTFVTANRRHDDPCHKGIELIEPVRLFNIYGYGFCKHAAAALAILAESAGLRARVWELAGHVVPEVYFEGGWRMLDPDHKVYYFEDDGKTIAGVETLEVRPDLIRKRGGKTEAEELVKIYTSTGDNHVSSGWYPEIAKAIAKNPHTMGYSLRPGESLMRSWSNWGKYFSALYYHEPEVYANGRFIYAPEFASDRGLEGAEAAANVHVTLAQGTWVLAPATPERTGDIVYRFSSPYPFVDAAVELQGTIPTGARMQLSFSENGGNWRTVWTSGRGTQTRETIRTGGCLRNGYGRPLYTYFLKLSLSGTAQVRSLRFTSDIQVAPLSLPALESGKNVVRYVDETSASRDVEIVFAYDRK
;
A
#
# COMPACT_ATOMS: atom_id res chain seq x y z
N MET A 1 -2.04 -1.31 -27.29
CA MET A 1 -1.75 -2.76 -27.14
C MET A 1 -0.38 -3.12 -27.68
N GLU A 2 -0.05 -2.78 -28.93
CA GLU A 2 1.33 -2.90 -29.44
C GLU A 2 2.33 -2.08 -28.61
N GLU A 3 1.95 -0.87 -28.19
CA GLU A 3 2.71 -0.06 -27.24
C GLU A 3 2.92 -0.73 -25.87
N GLU A 4 1.96 -1.52 -25.40
CA GLU A 4 2.08 -2.24 -24.13
C GLU A 4 3.04 -3.42 -24.27
N ALA A 5 2.97 -4.17 -25.37
CA ALA A 5 3.93 -5.23 -25.66
C ALA A 5 5.36 -4.68 -25.87
N ILE A 6 5.50 -3.55 -26.55
CA ILE A 6 6.78 -2.85 -26.74
C ILE A 6 7.32 -2.33 -25.41
N MET A 7 6.48 -1.71 -24.58
CA MET A 7 6.84 -1.26 -23.23
C MET A 7 7.27 -2.44 -22.36
N LEU A 8 6.48 -3.52 -22.32
CA LEU A 8 6.79 -4.72 -21.56
C LEU A 8 8.14 -5.34 -21.99
N ALA A 9 8.39 -5.43 -23.30
CA ALA A 9 9.65 -5.94 -23.84
C ALA A 9 10.85 -5.03 -23.50
N ARG A 10 10.68 -3.71 -23.59
CA ARG A 10 11.71 -2.72 -23.21
C ARG A 10 12.04 -2.80 -21.72
N GLU A 11 11.02 -2.81 -20.86
CA GLU A 11 11.18 -2.94 -19.41
C GLU A 11 11.84 -4.26 -19.02
N THR A 12 11.43 -5.36 -19.65
CA THR A 12 12.03 -6.69 -19.41
C THR A 12 13.53 -6.69 -19.73
N GLU A 13 13.93 -6.09 -20.85
CA GLU A 13 15.34 -5.99 -21.24
C GLU A 13 16.11 -5.02 -20.34
N GLN A 14 15.51 -3.91 -19.89
CA GLN A 14 16.13 -2.99 -18.92
C GLN A 14 16.37 -3.66 -17.56
N LEU A 15 15.38 -4.37 -17.02
CA LEU A 15 15.52 -5.11 -15.76
C LEU A 15 16.53 -6.23 -15.87
N ARG A 16 16.56 -6.96 -16.99
CA ARG A 16 17.59 -7.96 -17.26
C ARG A 16 18.99 -7.35 -17.17
N ARG A 17 19.21 -6.19 -17.79
CA ARG A 17 20.51 -5.49 -17.71
C ARG A 17 20.86 -5.10 -16.27
N LYS A 18 19.89 -4.65 -15.47
CA LYS A 18 20.10 -4.35 -14.03
C LYS A 18 20.45 -5.61 -13.22
N VAL A 19 19.75 -6.72 -13.45
CA VAL A 19 20.06 -8.02 -12.81
C VAL A 19 21.47 -8.49 -13.18
N VAL A 20 21.82 -8.44 -14.47
CA VAL A 20 23.15 -8.84 -14.96
C VAL A 20 24.25 -7.94 -14.41
N ALA A 21 24.02 -6.63 -14.29
CA ALA A 21 24.99 -5.69 -13.73
C ALA A 21 25.23 -5.89 -12.23
N ASN A 22 24.22 -6.32 -11.47
CA ASN A 22 24.31 -6.55 -10.02
C ASN A 22 24.82 -7.95 -9.65
N LEU A 23 24.80 -8.92 -10.56
CA LEU A 23 25.30 -10.28 -10.37
C LEU A 23 26.71 -10.41 -10.96
N THR A 24 27.74 -10.04 -10.20
CA THR A 24 29.13 -10.36 -10.57
C THR A 24 29.36 -11.87 -10.49
N GLY A 25 29.13 -12.59 -11.60
CA GLY A 25 29.54 -13.99 -11.80
C GLY A 25 28.40 -15.03 -11.93
N ALA A 26 28.11 -15.42 -13.18
CA ALA A 26 27.40 -16.63 -13.70
C ALA A 26 25.85 -16.68 -13.70
N PRO A 27 25.20 -17.55 -14.52
CA PRO A 27 25.52 -18.11 -15.85
C PRO A 27 24.67 -17.45 -16.97
N SER A 28 24.86 -17.82 -18.25
CA SER A 28 24.08 -17.25 -19.35
C SER A 28 22.59 -17.60 -19.25
N LEU A 29 21.77 -16.58 -18.98
CA LEU A 29 20.31 -16.68 -19.13
C LEU A 29 19.97 -16.80 -20.61
N GLN A 30 19.21 -17.84 -20.99
CA GLN A 30 18.72 -18.01 -22.37
C GLN A 30 17.99 -16.74 -22.84
N PRO A 31 18.14 -16.33 -24.11
CA PRO A 31 17.38 -15.21 -24.65
C PRO A 31 15.88 -15.51 -24.59
N LEU A 32 15.08 -14.52 -24.16
CA LEU A 32 13.63 -14.64 -24.22
C LEU A 32 13.20 -14.86 -25.68
N PRO A 33 12.18 -15.70 -25.93
CA PRO A 33 11.52 -15.67 -27.22
C PRO A 33 10.98 -14.25 -27.43
N TYR A 34 11.25 -13.66 -28.59
CA TYR A 34 10.51 -12.49 -29.03
C TYR A 34 9.01 -12.79 -28.91
N PRO A 35 8.16 -11.81 -28.54
CA PRO A 35 6.73 -12.03 -28.56
C PRO A 35 6.37 -12.60 -29.94
N PRO A 36 5.67 -13.74 -30.02
CA PRO A 36 5.32 -14.33 -31.29
C PRO A 36 4.60 -13.26 -32.12
N LYS A 37 4.96 -13.12 -33.40
CA LYS A 37 4.14 -12.32 -34.32
C LYS A 37 2.74 -12.90 -34.24
N ILE A 38 1.78 -12.09 -33.79
CA ILE A 38 0.37 -12.48 -33.78
C ILE A 38 -0.05 -12.57 -35.24
N THR A 39 0.02 -13.78 -35.80
CA THR A 39 -0.54 -14.11 -37.11
C THR A 39 -1.91 -14.74 -36.88
N SER A 40 -2.89 -13.94 -36.44
CA SER A 40 -4.30 -14.36 -36.48
C SER A 40 -4.94 -13.76 -37.73
N GLU A 41 -5.51 -14.61 -38.59
CA GLU A 41 -6.47 -14.16 -39.59
C GLU A 41 -7.77 -13.77 -38.86
N GLY A 42 -7.83 -12.54 -38.37
CA GLY A 42 -8.96 -11.97 -37.62
C GLY A 42 -8.50 -11.11 -36.42
N PRO A 43 -9.36 -10.21 -35.89
CA PRO A 43 -9.03 -9.41 -34.72
C PRO A 43 -8.87 -10.33 -33.51
N ALA A 44 -7.64 -10.43 -32.99
CA ALA A 44 -7.34 -11.19 -31.79
C ALA A 44 -8.11 -10.62 -30.58
N THR A 45 -8.65 -11.49 -29.73
CA THR A 45 -9.35 -11.07 -28.52
C THR A 45 -8.35 -10.70 -27.42
N ASP A 46 -8.77 -9.89 -26.44
CA ASP A 46 -7.94 -9.55 -25.27
C ASP A 46 -7.40 -10.81 -24.55
N ALA A 47 -8.17 -11.90 -24.55
CA ALA A 47 -7.79 -13.18 -23.94
C ALA A 47 -6.69 -13.90 -24.74
N ASP A 48 -6.71 -13.83 -26.06
CA ASP A 48 -5.67 -14.44 -26.92
C ASP A 48 -4.32 -13.73 -26.76
N LEU A 49 -4.35 -12.40 -26.63
CA LEU A 49 -3.16 -11.60 -26.34
C LEU A 49 -2.62 -11.82 -24.93
N ASP A 50 -3.48 -11.89 -23.91
CA ASP A 50 -3.04 -12.17 -22.55
C ASP A 50 -2.37 -13.55 -22.45
N ASN A 51 -2.90 -14.54 -23.15
CA ASN A 51 -2.29 -15.86 -23.23
C ASN A 51 -0.93 -15.84 -23.95
N ALA A 52 -0.78 -15.07 -25.03
CA ALA A 52 0.48 -14.91 -25.74
C ALA A 52 1.55 -14.17 -24.93
N LEU A 53 1.16 -13.21 -24.09
CA LEU A 53 2.06 -12.42 -23.23
C LEU A 53 2.37 -13.08 -21.89
N ASN A 54 1.61 -14.10 -21.47
CA ASN A 54 1.78 -14.77 -20.19
C ASN A 54 3.22 -15.26 -19.90
N PRO A 55 3.93 -15.92 -20.84
CA PRO A 55 5.31 -16.35 -20.59
C PRO A 55 6.27 -15.18 -20.34
N VAL A 56 6.13 -14.09 -21.09
CA VAL A 56 6.95 -12.87 -20.92
C VAL A 56 6.64 -12.21 -19.57
N LYS A 57 5.36 -12.11 -19.21
CA LYS A 57 4.89 -11.61 -17.91
C LYS A 57 5.43 -12.45 -16.75
N GLN A 58 5.50 -13.79 -16.90
CA GLN A 58 6.09 -14.69 -15.90
C GLN A 58 7.60 -14.49 -15.75
N SER A 59 8.36 -14.44 -16.84
CA SER A 59 9.81 -14.19 -16.77
C SER A 59 10.12 -12.79 -16.21
N LEU A 60 9.33 -11.79 -16.57
CA LEU A 60 9.42 -10.44 -16.01
C LEU A 60 9.16 -10.45 -14.49
N MET A 61 8.13 -11.17 -14.04
CA MET A 61 7.82 -11.33 -12.63
C MET A 61 8.99 -11.98 -11.86
N GLU A 62 9.60 -13.04 -12.38
CA GLU A 62 10.78 -13.66 -11.76
C GLU A 62 11.96 -12.70 -11.67
N LEU A 63 12.21 -11.91 -12.71
CA LEU A 63 13.25 -10.87 -12.71
C LEU A 63 12.96 -9.78 -11.68
N VAL A 64 11.72 -9.26 -11.62
CA VAL A 64 11.32 -8.24 -10.64
C VAL A 64 11.45 -8.76 -9.21
N LEU A 65 11.00 -9.99 -8.95
CA LEU A 65 11.16 -10.63 -7.64
C LEU A 65 12.65 -10.77 -7.28
N THR A 66 13.51 -11.09 -8.25
CA THR A 66 14.96 -11.18 -8.07
C THR A 66 15.57 -9.80 -7.78
N VAL A 67 15.22 -8.76 -8.56
CA VAL A 67 15.65 -7.37 -8.32
C VAL A 67 15.21 -6.90 -6.94
N ASN A 68 13.96 -7.17 -6.55
CA ASN A 68 13.44 -6.81 -5.23
C ASN A 68 14.18 -7.55 -4.11
N GLN A 69 14.61 -8.80 -4.33
CA GLN A 69 15.47 -9.50 -3.38
C GLN A 69 16.86 -8.86 -3.27
N LEU A 70 17.45 -8.45 -4.40
CA LEU A 70 18.75 -7.78 -4.44
C LEU A 70 18.71 -6.37 -3.84
N ASN A 71 17.60 -5.65 -4.00
CA ASN A 71 17.39 -4.30 -3.48
C ASN A 71 16.98 -4.28 -2.00
N ARG A 72 16.95 -5.43 -1.32
CA ARG A 72 16.63 -5.50 0.12
C ARG A 72 17.64 -4.65 0.89
N LYS A 73 17.12 -3.61 1.51
CA LYS A 73 17.89 -2.78 2.44
C LYS A 73 17.82 -3.44 3.82
N PRO A 74 18.88 -3.35 4.64
CA PRO A 74 18.81 -3.80 6.02
C PRO A 74 17.65 -3.09 6.73
N GLU A 75 17.03 -3.79 7.69
CA GLU A 75 16.12 -3.10 8.59
C GLU A 75 16.89 -1.98 9.30
N PRO A 76 16.27 -0.80 9.51
CA PRO A 76 16.93 0.34 10.11
C PRO A 76 17.55 0.00 11.47
N ALA A 77 18.60 0.76 11.83
CA ALA A 77 19.28 0.63 13.11
C ALA A 77 18.27 0.71 14.29
N GLN A 78 18.62 0.07 15.41
CA GLN A 78 17.76 0.13 16.59
C GLN A 78 17.64 1.58 17.08
N PRO A 79 16.40 2.07 17.31
CA PRO A 79 16.16 3.41 17.81
C PRO A 79 16.80 3.57 19.20
N GLU A 80 17.28 4.77 19.50
CA GLU A 80 17.85 5.06 20.82
C GLU A 80 16.78 5.14 21.91
N LEU A 81 15.57 5.59 21.54
CA LEU A 81 14.49 5.86 22.49
C LEU A 81 13.17 5.20 22.04
N GLU A 82 12.40 4.79 23.05
CA GLU A 82 11.03 4.34 22.89
C GLU A 82 10.11 5.04 23.89
N HIS A 83 8.91 5.40 23.45
CA HIS A 83 7.81 5.76 24.32
C HIS A 83 6.71 4.71 24.22
N ARG A 84 6.26 4.19 25.36
CA ARG A 84 5.25 3.12 25.45
C ARG A 84 4.04 3.61 26.23
N GLN A 85 2.87 3.49 25.63
CA GLN A 85 1.58 3.74 26.26
C GLN A 85 0.73 2.48 26.20
N ARG A 86 0.15 2.10 27.35
CA ARG A 86 -0.86 1.04 27.41
C ARG A 86 -2.24 1.65 27.69
N SER A 87 -3.30 1.12 27.09
CA SER A 87 -4.66 1.59 27.28
C SER A 87 -5.67 0.46 27.23
N THR A 88 -6.70 0.56 28.07
CA THR A 88 -7.93 -0.26 27.99
C THR A 88 -9.14 0.54 27.47
N ASP A 89 -8.96 1.84 27.26
CA ASP A 89 -9.98 2.75 26.78
C ASP A 89 -9.94 2.82 25.25
N SER A 90 -11.11 2.91 24.63
CA SER A 90 -11.28 3.04 23.16
C SER A 90 -10.99 4.44 22.63
N ASP A 91 -10.80 5.41 23.51
CA ASP A 91 -10.38 6.77 23.17
C ASP A 91 -9.56 7.32 24.35
N VAL A 92 -8.26 7.47 24.13
CA VAL A 92 -7.34 8.01 25.15
C VAL A 92 -6.42 9.04 24.53
N THR A 93 -6.20 10.13 25.26
CA THR A 93 -5.26 11.19 24.88
C THR A 93 -4.19 11.33 25.95
N TYR A 94 -2.93 11.42 25.52
CA TYR A 94 -1.76 11.58 26.39
C TYR A 94 -0.70 12.44 25.70
N GLU A 95 0.30 12.89 26.46
CA GLU A 95 1.32 13.82 25.97
C GLU A 95 2.70 13.16 25.94
N ILE A 96 3.44 13.44 24.86
CA ILE A 96 4.86 13.08 24.73
C ILE A 96 5.65 14.39 24.53
N PRO A 97 6.19 14.99 25.61
CA PRO A 97 7.03 16.17 25.49
C PRO A 97 8.42 15.79 24.99
N LEU A 98 8.85 16.39 23.88
CA LEU A 98 10.16 16.16 23.29
C LEU A 98 10.92 17.48 23.14
N THR A 99 12.24 17.41 23.30
CA THR A 99 13.17 18.54 23.09
C THR A 99 14.18 18.16 22.02
N GLY A 100 14.59 19.14 21.21
CA GLY A 100 15.52 18.92 20.09
C GLY A 100 14.81 18.42 18.83
N ALA A 101 15.58 18.17 17.77
CA ALA A 101 15.02 17.66 16.53
C ALA A 101 14.65 16.18 16.71
N VAL A 102 13.49 15.77 16.20
CA VAL A 102 12.96 14.41 16.38
C VAL A 102 13.08 13.65 15.07
N PHE A 103 13.69 12.47 15.11
CA PHE A 103 13.72 11.54 14.00
C PHE A 103 12.83 10.34 14.32
N ASN A 104 11.74 10.15 13.56
CA ASN A 104 10.77 9.09 13.81
C ASN A 104 11.21 7.80 13.10
N TRP A 105 11.29 6.69 13.81
CA TRP A 105 11.60 5.37 13.23
C TRP A 105 10.35 4.56 12.96
N THR A 106 9.54 4.33 14.01
CA THR A 106 8.38 3.45 13.94
C THR A 106 7.26 3.89 14.87
N VAL A 107 6.04 3.50 14.53
CA VAL A 107 4.89 3.47 15.42
C VAL A 107 4.27 2.07 15.36
N THR A 108 4.06 1.45 16.51
CA THR A 108 3.50 0.10 16.62
C THR A 108 2.26 0.12 17.50
N ILE A 109 1.19 -0.52 17.05
CA ILE A 109 0.02 -0.83 17.88
C ILE A 109 -0.02 -2.34 18.04
N THR A 110 -0.06 -2.82 19.28
CA THR A 110 -0.14 -4.25 19.62
C THR A 110 -1.38 -4.51 20.45
N ASN A 111 -2.18 -5.50 20.06
CA ASN A 111 -3.27 -5.99 20.89
C ASN A 111 -2.71 -6.93 21.97
N ARG A 112 -2.70 -6.46 23.22
CA ARG A 112 -2.28 -7.22 24.42
C ARG A 112 -3.46 -7.91 25.11
N GLY A 113 -4.68 -7.64 24.64
CA GLY A 113 -5.93 -8.16 25.19
C GLY A 113 -6.30 -9.53 24.64
N LYS A 114 -7.56 -9.92 24.91
CA LYS A 114 -8.13 -11.23 24.57
C LYS A 114 -9.22 -11.17 23.50
N THR A 115 -9.58 -9.98 23.03
CA THR A 115 -10.59 -9.80 21.98
C THR A 115 -9.98 -9.08 20.80
N VAL A 116 -10.60 -9.21 19.64
CA VAL A 116 -10.19 -8.47 18.44
C VAL A 116 -10.33 -6.96 18.66
N VAL A 117 -9.29 -6.20 18.31
CA VAL A 117 -9.32 -4.74 18.29
C VAL A 117 -9.68 -4.27 16.88
N VAL A 118 -10.71 -3.43 16.74
CA VAL A 118 -11.30 -3.02 15.46
C VAL A 118 -10.93 -1.56 15.17
N ASN A 119 -10.39 -1.31 13.99
CA ASN A 119 -9.99 0.00 13.49
C ASN A 119 -9.12 0.82 14.48
N PRO A 120 -8.06 0.25 15.08
CA PRO A 120 -7.20 1.02 15.98
C PRO A 120 -6.41 2.07 15.21
N ARG A 121 -6.40 3.31 15.74
CA ARG A 121 -5.74 4.47 15.15
C ARG A 121 -4.94 5.24 16.18
N VAL A 122 -3.86 5.85 15.72
CA VAL A 122 -3.04 6.77 16.51
C VAL A 122 -2.91 8.05 15.71
N ILE A 123 -3.29 9.16 16.33
CA ILE A 123 -3.30 10.51 15.78
C ILE A 123 -2.35 11.35 16.64
N VAL A 124 -1.45 12.10 16.01
CA VAL A 124 -0.53 13.01 16.73
C VAL A 124 -0.86 14.44 16.31
N ASN A 125 -1.05 15.31 17.31
CA ASN A 125 -1.36 16.74 17.15
C ASN A 125 -2.59 17.01 16.28
N GLY A 126 -3.55 16.08 16.24
CA GLY A 126 -4.76 16.18 15.41
C GLY A 126 -4.51 16.08 13.89
N ARG A 127 -3.32 15.62 13.47
CA ARG A 127 -2.92 15.53 12.06
C ARG A 127 -2.83 14.08 11.60
N ARG A 128 -3.01 13.89 10.29
CA ARG A 128 -2.86 12.59 9.60
C ARG A 128 -3.85 11.52 10.05
N ASP A 129 -5.06 11.91 10.47
CA ASP A 129 -6.19 10.99 10.59
C ASP A 129 -6.79 10.72 9.20
N TRP A 130 -6.00 10.13 8.30
CA TRP A 130 -6.42 9.88 6.93
C TRP A 130 -7.15 8.53 6.79
N PHE A 131 -7.96 8.17 7.78
CA PHE A 131 -8.71 6.92 7.81
C PHE A 131 -9.75 6.80 6.69
N SER A 132 -10.38 7.91 6.31
CA SER A 132 -11.42 8.00 5.30
C SER A 132 -11.37 9.35 4.59
N THR A 133 -12.09 9.50 3.47
CA THR A 133 -12.22 10.80 2.80
C THR A 133 -12.76 11.89 3.74
N SER A 134 -13.73 11.56 4.61
CA SER A 134 -14.28 12.51 5.58
C SER A 134 -13.26 12.95 6.63
N THR A 135 -12.44 12.03 7.15
CA THR A 135 -11.43 12.39 8.16
C THR A 135 -10.24 13.14 7.56
N ILE A 136 -9.90 12.89 6.28
CA ILE A 136 -8.99 13.76 5.52
C ILE A 136 -9.55 15.18 5.44
N LEU A 137 -10.82 15.34 5.05
CA LEU A 137 -11.43 16.66 4.94
C LEU A 137 -11.54 17.38 6.30
N ASN A 138 -11.71 16.66 7.41
CA ASN A 138 -11.70 17.26 8.76
C ASN A 138 -10.35 17.91 9.11
N GLU A 139 -9.23 17.43 8.57
CA GLU A 139 -7.92 18.07 8.73
C GLU A 139 -7.78 19.31 7.84
N ILE A 140 -8.38 19.29 6.65
CA ILE A 140 -8.22 20.33 5.63
C ILE A 140 -9.16 21.52 5.88
N LEU A 141 -10.42 21.24 6.24
CA LEU A 141 -11.51 22.21 6.19
C LEU A 141 -11.81 22.79 7.57
N ARG A 142 -12.18 24.07 7.59
CA ARG A 142 -12.83 24.72 8.73
C ARG A 142 -14.28 25.07 8.38
N PRO A 143 -15.20 25.10 9.36
CA PRO A 143 -16.62 25.35 9.10
C PRO A 143 -16.93 26.68 8.40
N ASP A 144 -16.07 27.68 8.55
CA ASP A 144 -16.25 29.06 8.07
C ASP A 144 -15.59 29.35 6.71
N MET A 145 -14.96 28.35 6.07
CA MET A 145 -14.31 28.54 4.77
C MET A 145 -15.32 28.79 3.65
N SER A 146 -15.05 29.82 2.86
CA SER A 146 -15.64 30.03 1.53
C SER A 146 -15.22 28.92 0.54
N ASP A 147 -15.95 28.79 -0.57
CA ASP A 147 -15.64 27.78 -1.59
C ASP A 147 -14.22 27.94 -2.17
N ARG A 148 -13.76 29.18 -2.33
CA ARG A 148 -12.36 29.50 -2.70
C ARG A 148 -11.39 28.95 -1.66
N GLU A 149 -11.63 29.22 -0.39
CA GLU A 149 -10.74 28.79 0.70
C GLU A 149 -10.70 27.27 0.81
N LYS A 150 -11.85 26.59 0.66
CA LYS A 150 -11.91 25.12 0.60
C LYS A 150 -11.09 24.58 -0.57
N ALA A 151 -11.31 25.11 -1.78
CA ALA A 151 -10.61 24.65 -2.98
C ALA A 151 -9.09 24.81 -2.86
N LEU A 152 -8.64 25.98 -2.37
CA LEU A 152 -7.22 26.24 -2.17
C LEU A 152 -6.62 25.41 -1.02
N ALA A 153 -7.34 25.20 0.08
CA ALA A 153 -6.88 24.32 1.17
C ALA A 153 -6.72 22.87 0.70
N ILE A 154 -7.66 22.36 -0.10
CA ILE A 154 -7.56 21.03 -0.71
C ILE A 154 -6.38 20.97 -1.67
N TRP A 155 -6.20 21.96 -2.55
CA TRP A 155 -5.05 22.02 -3.44
C TRP A 155 -3.71 22.04 -2.67
N THR A 156 -3.61 22.84 -1.61
CA THR A 156 -2.43 22.87 -0.72
C THR A 156 -2.18 21.50 -0.08
N PHE A 157 -3.23 20.82 0.38
CA PHE A 157 -3.11 19.48 0.94
C PHE A 157 -2.59 18.48 -0.10
N VAL A 158 -3.18 18.43 -1.29
CA VAL A 158 -2.79 17.49 -2.36
C VAL A 158 -1.34 17.74 -2.79
N THR A 159 -0.95 19.01 -2.99
CA THR A 159 0.42 19.38 -3.42
C THR A 159 1.51 19.10 -2.38
N ALA A 160 1.16 19.12 -1.09
CA ALA A 160 2.09 18.91 0.02
C ALA A 160 2.28 17.43 0.36
N ASN A 161 1.28 16.57 0.12
CA ASN A 161 1.25 15.21 0.64
C ASN A 161 1.49 14.11 -0.40
N ARG A 162 2.01 14.47 -1.57
CA ARG A 162 2.37 13.52 -2.62
C ARG A 162 3.50 14.03 -3.51
N ARG A 163 4.10 13.12 -4.29
CA ARG A 163 5.07 13.43 -5.35
C ARG A 163 4.58 13.05 -6.75
N HIS A 164 5.14 13.70 -7.75
CA HIS A 164 5.08 13.21 -9.13
C HIS A 164 6.10 12.08 -9.26
N ASP A 165 5.62 10.88 -9.56
CA ASP A 165 6.45 9.70 -9.80
C ASP A 165 5.63 8.68 -10.62
N ASP A 166 6.33 7.71 -11.17
CA ASP A 166 5.75 6.64 -11.97
C ASP A 166 4.77 5.79 -11.11
N PRO A 167 3.49 5.68 -11.49
CA PRO A 167 2.49 4.94 -10.71
C PRO A 167 2.79 3.45 -10.71
N CYS A 168 2.51 2.79 -9.58
CA CYS A 168 2.81 1.36 -9.42
C CYS A 168 1.92 0.44 -10.28
N HIS A 169 0.73 0.87 -10.70
CA HIS A 169 -0.11 0.13 -11.65
C HIS A 169 -1.11 1.04 -12.37
N LYS A 170 -1.74 0.57 -13.45
CA LYS A 170 -2.72 1.35 -14.26
C LYS A 170 -4.13 1.48 -13.64
N GLY A 171 -4.32 1.01 -12.41
CA GLY A 171 -5.66 0.82 -11.84
C GLY A 171 -6.20 2.08 -11.16
N ILE A 172 -7.50 2.09 -10.90
CA ILE A 172 -8.21 3.22 -10.27
C ILE A 172 -7.75 3.52 -8.83
N GLU A 173 -6.97 2.61 -8.25
CA GLU A 173 -6.58 2.64 -6.87
C GLU A 173 -5.76 3.87 -6.48
N LEU A 174 -4.86 4.31 -7.35
CA LEU A 174 -4.03 5.50 -7.12
C LEU A 174 -4.82 6.81 -7.29
N ILE A 175 -6.05 6.75 -7.81
CA ILE A 175 -6.94 7.92 -7.94
C ILE A 175 -7.71 8.16 -6.64
N GLU A 176 -7.98 7.10 -5.87
CA GLU A 176 -8.76 7.19 -4.63
C GLU A 176 -7.94 7.92 -3.55
N PRO A 177 -8.43 9.04 -2.98
CA PRO A 177 -7.65 9.88 -2.07
C PRO A 177 -7.08 9.13 -0.85
N VAL A 178 -7.87 8.28 -0.20
CA VAL A 178 -7.44 7.55 1.01
C VAL A 178 -6.24 6.65 0.68
N ARG A 179 -6.30 5.91 -0.42
CA ARG A 179 -5.18 5.05 -0.87
C ARG A 179 -3.99 5.85 -1.37
N LEU A 180 -4.23 6.90 -2.16
CA LEU A 180 -3.18 7.76 -2.68
C LEU A 180 -2.33 8.32 -1.54
N PHE A 181 -2.94 8.86 -0.49
CA PHE A 181 -2.19 9.52 0.58
C PHE A 181 -1.64 8.56 1.64
N ASN A 182 -2.27 7.39 1.88
CA ASN A 182 -1.80 6.44 2.92
C ASN A 182 -0.85 5.36 2.40
N ILE A 183 -0.99 4.92 1.15
CA ILE A 183 -0.29 3.73 0.64
C ILE A 183 0.88 4.13 -0.26
N TYR A 184 0.60 5.00 -1.24
CA TYR A 184 1.55 5.30 -2.31
C TYR A 184 2.28 6.61 -2.03
N GLY A 185 1.56 7.72 -1.89
CA GLY A 185 2.14 9.05 -1.76
C GLY A 185 2.75 9.58 -3.06
N TYR A 186 2.49 8.91 -4.18
CA TYR A 186 3.03 9.27 -5.49
C TYR A 186 2.10 8.87 -6.65
N GLY A 187 2.29 9.53 -7.79
CA GLY A 187 1.62 9.25 -9.04
C GLY A 187 1.65 10.46 -9.97
N PHE A 188 1.27 10.26 -11.24
CA PHE A 188 1.19 11.33 -12.24
C PHE A 188 0.07 12.35 -12.01
N CYS A 189 0.06 13.38 -12.87
CA CYS A 189 -0.95 14.43 -12.97
C CYS A 189 -2.39 13.90 -12.89
N LYS A 190 -2.72 12.82 -13.61
CA LYS A 190 -4.04 12.19 -13.58
C LYS A 190 -4.51 11.82 -12.17
N HIS A 191 -3.63 11.23 -11.36
CA HIS A 191 -3.96 10.80 -9.99
C HIS A 191 -4.20 11.99 -9.08
N ALA A 192 -3.34 13.01 -9.20
CA ALA A 192 -3.43 14.21 -8.39
C ALA A 192 -4.66 15.07 -8.75
N ALA A 193 -4.94 15.24 -10.04
CA ALA A 193 -6.10 15.96 -10.54
C ALA A 193 -7.40 15.30 -10.05
N ALA A 194 -7.52 13.98 -10.21
CA ALA A 194 -8.70 13.26 -9.79
C ALA A 194 -8.86 13.24 -8.26
N ALA A 195 -7.78 13.04 -7.49
CA ALA A 195 -7.85 13.09 -6.03
C ALA A 195 -8.30 14.47 -5.52
N LEU A 196 -7.79 15.56 -6.11
CA LEU A 196 -8.25 16.92 -5.80
C LEU A 196 -9.73 17.08 -6.10
N ALA A 197 -10.17 16.67 -7.30
CA ALA A 197 -11.57 16.81 -7.71
C ALA A 197 -12.52 15.98 -6.83
N ILE A 198 -12.15 14.75 -6.44
CA ILE A 198 -12.93 13.91 -5.52
C ILE A 198 -13.02 14.54 -4.12
N LEU A 199 -11.93 15.09 -3.60
CA LEU A 199 -11.94 15.80 -2.32
C LEU A 199 -12.80 17.06 -2.39
N ALA A 200 -12.74 17.81 -3.49
CA ALA A 200 -13.56 19.01 -3.71
C ALA A 200 -15.05 18.66 -3.79
N GLU A 201 -15.42 17.63 -4.55
CA GLU A 201 -16.80 17.11 -4.62
C GLU A 201 -17.30 16.64 -3.24
N SER A 202 -16.44 15.92 -2.50
CA SER A 202 -16.74 15.46 -1.15
C SER A 202 -16.88 16.61 -0.14
N ALA A 203 -16.27 17.77 -0.42
CA ALA A 203 -16.42 19.01 0.34
C ALA A 203 -17.64 19.86 -0.08
N GLY A 204 -18.45 19.36 -1.01
CA GLY A 204 -19.65 20.03 -1.52
C GLY A 204 -19.38 21.04 -2.64
N LEU A 205 -18.17 21.08 -3.19
CA LEU A 205 -17.84 21.92 -4.35
C LEU A 205 -18.16 21.21 -5.65
N ARG A 206 -18.39 21.96 -6.73
CA ARG A 206 -18.43 21.37 -8.07
C ARG A 206 -17.00 21.26 -8.58
N ALA A 207 -16.57 20.09 -9.02
CA ALA A 207 -15.28 19.88 -9.65
C ALA A 207 -15.44 19.18 -11.00
N ARG A 208 -14.41 19.28 -11.85
CA ARG A 208 -14.26 18.51 -13.09
C ARG A 208 -12.79 18.27 -13.37
N VAL A 209 -12.48 17.32 -14.25
CA VAL A 209 -11.13 17.03 -14.70
C VAL A 209 -11.03 17.31 -16.20
N TRP A 210 -9.94 17.96 -16.61
CA TRP A 210 -9.57 18.19 -18.00
C TRP A 210 -8.45 17.24 -18.41
N GLU A 211 -8.56 16.73 -19.63
CA GLU A 211 -7.50 16.03 -20.36
C GLU A 211 -6.94 17.01 -21.38
N LEU A 212 -5.64 17.29 -21.29
CA LEU A 212 -4.85 18.16 -22.16
C LEU A 212 -3.80 17.32 -22.91
N ALA A 213 -2.98 17.95 -23.76
CA ALA A 213 -1.87 17.27 -24.44
C ALA A 213 -0.84 16.66 -23.47
N GLY A 214 -1.04 15.38 -23.12
CA GLY A 214 -0.16 14.64 -22.22
C GLY A 214 -0.23 15.06 -20.75
N HIS A 215 -1.22 15.89 -20.38
CA HIS A 215 -1.38 16.40 -19.02
C HIS A 215 -2.85 16.36 -18.58
N VAL A 216 -3.09 16.28 -17.27
CA VAL A 216 -4.44 16.18 -16.71
C VAL A 216 -4.53 17.12 -15.52
N VAL A 217 -5.53 18.00 -15.51
CA VAL A 217 -5.70 19.04 -14.48
C VAL A 217 -7.14 19.11 -13.98
N PRO A 218 -7.39 19.45 -12.71
CA PRO A 218 -8.73 19.66 -12.22
C PRO A 218 -9.14 21.14 -12.35
N GLU A 219 -10.45 21.35 -12.40
CA GLU A 219 -11.07 22.64 -12.12
C GLU A 219 -12.08 22.51 -10.99
N VAL A 220 -12.17 23.56 -10.17
CA VAL A 220 -13.17 23.70 -9.12
C VAL A 220 -13.99 24.96 -9.40
N TYR A 221 -15.31 24.88 -9.26
CA TYR A 221 -16.20 26.01 -9.50
C TYR A 221 -16.37 26.84 -8.22
N PHE A 222 -15.94 28.09 -8.25
CA PHE A 222 -16.18 29.08 -7.19
C PHE A 222 -16.11 30.49 -7.77
N GLU A 223 -16.71 31.46 -7.06
CA GLU A 223 -16.75 32.87 -7.51
C GLU A 223 -17.30 33.00 -8.94
N GLY A 224 -18.36 32.24 -9.25
CA GLY A 224 -19.08 32.30 -10.52
C GLY A 224 -18.39 31.67 -11.74
N GLY A 225 -17.20 31.07 -11.59
CA GLY A 225 -16.43 30.51 -12.71
C GLY A 225 -15.69 29.22 -12.37
N TRP A 226 -15.23 28.52 -13.40
CA TRP A 226 -14.32 27.38 -13.27
C TRP A 226 -12.89 27.87 -13.08
N ARG A 227 -12.18 27.27 -12.11
CA ARG A 227 -10.87 27.73 -11.65
C ARG A 227 -9.90 26.57 -11.68
N MET A 228 -8.83 26.70 -12.46
CA MET A 228 -7.83 25.65 -12.64
C MET A 228 -6.85 25.67 -11.46
N LEU A 229 -6.66 24.50 -10.83
CA LEU A 229 -5.79 24.31 -9.67
C LEU A 229 -4.88 23.10 -9.92
N ASP A 230 -3.77 23.28 -10.65
CA ASP A 230 -2.86 22.20 -11.04
C ASP A 230 -2.05 21.70 -9.84
N PRO A 231 -2.33 20.49 -9.31
CA PRO A 231 -1.63 19.96 -8.16
C PRO A 231 -0.29 19.31 -8.53
N ASP A 232 0.02 19.13 -9.82
CA ASP A 232 1.20 18.44 -10.36
C ASP A 232 2.37 19.34 -10.60
N HIS A 233 2.14 20.39 -11.36
CA HIS A 233 3.11 21.47 -11.44
C HIS A 233 3.05 22.41 -10.23
N LYS A 234 2.08 22.20 -9.32
CA LYS A 234 1.88 23.02 -8.11
C LYS A 234 1.66 24.49 -8.50
N VAL A 235 0.82 24.72 -9.50
CA VAL A 235 0.50 26.03 -10.05
C VAL A 235 -1.00 26.30 -10.19
N TYR A 236 -1.32 27.58 -10.27
CA TYR A 236 -2.57 28.17 -10.73
C TYR A 236 -2.22 29.58 -11.23
N TYR A 237 -3.04 30.17 -12.09
CA TYR A 237 -2.72 31.46 -12.71
C TYR A 237 -3.82 32.46 -12.41
N PHE A 238 -3.44 33.72 -12.25
CA PHE A 238 -4.40 34.80 -12.10
C PHE A 238 -4.76 35.39 -13.46
N GLU A 239 -5.99 35.83 -13.59
CA GLU A 239 -6.42 36.74 -14.66
C GLU A 239 -5.80 38.13 -14.47
N ASP A 240 -6.09 39.06 -15.39
CA ASP A 240 -5.47 40.40 -15.39
C ASP A 240 -5.86 41.26 -14.18
N ASP A 241 -6.93 40.91 -13.47
CA ASP A 241 -7.33 41.56 -12.21
C ASP A 241 -6.42 41.20 -11.01
N GLY A 242 -5.49 40.24 -11.19
CA GLY A 242 -4.56 39.76 -10.18
C GLY A 242 -5.22 39.05 -9.00
N LYS A 243 -6.51 38.72 -9.09
CA LYS A 243 -7.31 38.13 -8.01
C LYS A 243 -8.01 36.87 -8.45
N THR A 244 -8.64 36.89 -9.62
CA THR A 244 -9.43 35.79 -10.16
C THR A 244 -8.52 34.71 -10.70
N ILE A 245 -8.75 33.45 -10.31
CA ILE A 245 -7.98 32.31 -10.83
C ILE A 245 -8.52 31.93 -12.21
N ALA A 246 -7.64 31.82 -13.20
CA ALA A 246 -8.02 31.45 -14.56
C ALA A 246 -8.49 29.99 -14.64
N GLY A 247 -9.50 29.74 -15.47
CA GLY A 247 -9.87 28.39 -15.90
C GLY A 247 -9.04 27.92 -17.09
N VAL A 248 -9.14 26.64 -17.44
CA VAL A 248 -8.43 26.03 -18.59
C VAL A 248 -8.75 26.77 -19.89
N GLU A 249 -10.03 27.03 -20.16
CA GLU A 249 -10.49 27.74 -21.38
C GLU A 249 -9.86 29.13 -21.52
N THR A 250 -9.61 29.84 -20.41
CA THR A 250 -8.89 31.11 -20.43
C THR A 250 -7.42 30.90 -20.79
N LEU A 251 -6.78 29.90 -20.20
CA LEU A 251 -5.36 29.61 -20.39
C LEU A 251 -5.02 29.15 -21.81
N GLU A 252 -5.96 28.47 -22.48
CA GLU A 252 -5.85 28.06 -23.88
C GLU A 252 -5.56 29.22 -24.84
N VAL A 253 -6.13 30.39 -24.57
CA VAL A 253 -6.03 31.57 -25.44
C VAL A 253 -5.20 32.69 -24.82
N ARG A 254 -4.70 32.51 -23.59
CA ARG A 254 -3.90 33.50 -22.83
C ARG A 254 -2.56 32.92 -22.35
N PRO A 255 -1.65 32.54 -23.26
CA PRO A 255 -0.33 32.01 -22.88
C PRO A 255 0.52 33.04 -22.12
N ASP A 256 0.21 34.34 -22.22
CA ASP A 256 0.85 35.38 -21.43
C ASP A 256 0.62 35.23 -19.93
N LEU A 257 -0.54 34.72 -19.49
CA LEU A 257 -0.84 34.49 -18.07
C LEU A 257 0.03 33.36 -17.49
N ILE A 258 0.33 32.35 -18.30
CA ILE A 258 1.22 31.24 -17.92
C ILE A 258 2.66 31.75 -17.79
N ARG A 259 3.14 32.51 -18.78
CA ARG A 259 4.52 33.06 -18.81
C ARG A 259 4.85 34.01 -17.66
N LYS A 260 3.84 34.65 -17.04
CA LYS A 260 4.04 35.52 -15.88
C LYS A 260 4.55 34.76 -14.64
N ARG A 261 4.43 33.41 -14.59
CA ARG A 261 4.80 32.58 -13.45
C ARG A 261 5.87 31.54 -13.84
N GLY A 262 6.97 31.47 -13.08
CA GLY A 262 8.00 30.42 -13.19
C GLY A 262 9.26 30.81 -13.98
N GLY A 263 10.19 29.86 -14.10
CA GLY A 263 11.36 30.02 -14.96
C GLY A 263 10.98 29.90 -16.43
N LYS A 264 11.70 30.60 -17.33
CA LYS A 264 11.34 30.72 -18.76
C LYS A 264 11.09 29.37 -19.44
N THR A 265 11.89 28.35 -19.16
CA THR A 265 11.78 27.03 -19.81
C THR A 265 10.52 26.27 -19.40
N GLU A 266 10.25 26.17 -18.09
CA GLU A 266 9.06 25.50 -17.54
C GLU A 266 7.76 26.16 -18.00
N ALA A 267 7.75 27.50 -18.02
CA ALA A 267 6.60 28.25 -18.49
C ALA A 267 6.29 27.99 -19.97
N GLU A 268 7.30 27.86 -20.84
CA GLU A 268 7.06 27.54 -22.26
C GLU A 268 6.58 26.10 -22.48
N GLU A 269 6.99 25.15 -21.65
CA GLU A 269 6.45 23.78 -21.69
C GLU A 269 4.97 23.77 -21.31
N LEU A 270 4.60 24.46 -20.23
CA LEU A 270 3.21 24.60 -19.83
C LEU A 270 2.39 25.37 -20.87
N VAL A 271 2.92 26.42 -21.50
CA VAL A 271 2.23 27.08 -22.62
C VAL A 271 1.88 26.08 -23.70
N LYS A 272 2.82 25.23 -24.14
CA LYS A 272 2.54 24.24 -25.20
C LYS A 272 1.42 23.27 -24.81
N ILE A 273 1.41 22.82 -23.56
CA ILE A 273 0.38 21.89 -23.04
C ILE A 273 -0.99 22.57 -23.01
N TYR A 274 -1.08 23.77 -22.44
CA TYR A 274 -2.38 24.42 -22.25
C TYR A 274 -2.94 24.99 -23.56
N THR A 275 -2.11 25.41 -24.51
CA THR A 275 -2.58 25.98 -25.80
C THR A 275 -2.71 24.96 -26.93
N SER A 276 -2.63 23.65 -26.66
CA SER A 276 -2.72 22.59 -27.68
C SER A 276 -4.13 22.34 -28.22
N THR A 277 -5.11 23.18 -27.83
CA THR A 277 -6.60 23.21 -27.98
C THR A 277 -7.34 22.19 -28.86
N GLY A 278 -6.72 21.54 -29.84
CA GLY A 278 -7.30 20.45 -30.63
C GLY A 278 -7.54 19.14 -29.85
N ASP A 279 -6.94 18.97 -28.67
CA ASP A 279 -7.11 17.78 -27.82
C ASP A 279 -7.56 18.06 -26.38
N ASN A 280 -7.67 19.33 -26.00
CA ASN A 280 -8.15 19.72 -24.68
C ASN A 280 -9.66 19.47 -24.55
N HIS A 281 -10.05 18.69 -23.54
CA HIS A 281 -11.46 18.45 -23.26
C HIS A 281 -11.72 18.11 -21.80
N VAL A 282 -12.94 18.41 -21.33
CA VAL A 282 -13.41 17.91 -20.04
C VAL A 282 -13.59 16.39 -20.13
N SER A 283 -12.98 15.66 -19.19
CA SER A 283 -13.09 14.21 -19.12
C SER A 283 -14.55 13.80 -18.88
N SER A 284 -15.17 13.22 -19.91
CA SER A 284 -16.54 12.71 -19.87
C SER A 284 -16.62 11.19 -19.77
N GLY A 285 -15.47 10.51 -19.94
CA GLY A 285 -15.35 9.05 -19.85
C GLY A 285 -14.88 8.58 -18.48
N TRP A 286 -13.56 8.51 -18.28
CA TRP A 286 -13.01 7.78 -17.13
C TRP A 286 -13.24 8.46 -15.78
N TYR A 287 -13.18 9.79 -15.69
CA TYR A 287 -13.26 10.48 -14.39
C TYR A 287 -14.64 10.33 -13.74
N PRO A 288 -15.78 10.67 -14.39
CA PRO A 288 -17.09 10.55 -13.77
C PRO A 288 -17.43 9.12 -13.32
N GLU A 289 -17.00 8.10 -14.10
CA GLU A 289 -17.20 6.70 -13.74
C GLU A 289 -16.43 6.31 -12.48
N ILE A 290 -15.17 6.72 -12.38
CA ILE A 290 -14.33 6.44 -11.20
C ILE A 290 -14.83 7.20 -9.98
N ALA A 291 -15.13 8.49 -10.11
CA ALA A 291 -15.66 9.31 -9.01
C ALA A 291 -16.96 8.69 -8.46
N LYS A 292 -17.87 8.25 -9.34
CA LYS A 292 -19.09 7.54 -8.95
C LYS A 292 -18.80 6.20 -8.27
N ALA A 293 -17.82 5.42 -8.75
CA ALA A 293 -17.45 4.16 -8.15
C ALA A 293 -16.87 4.35 -6.73
N ILE A 294 -16.03 5.36 -6.54
CA ILE A 294 -15.44 5.73 -5.24
C ILE A 294 -16.53 6.23 -4.30
N ALA A 295 -17.43 7.11 -4.76
CA ALA A 295 -18.55 7.59 -3.95
C ALA A 295 -19.48 6.45 -3.51
N LYS A 296 -19.67 5.43 -4.35
CA LYS A 296 -20.49 4.24 -4.02
C LYS A 296 -19.80 3.31 -3.02
N ASN A 297 -18.49 3.18 -3.08
CA ASN A 297 -17.72 2.28 -2.24
C ASN A 297 -16.41 2.94 -1.79
N PRO A 298 -16.49 3.92 -0.86
CA PRO A 298 -15.32 4.67 -0.43
C PRO A 298 -14.35 3.76 0.32
N HIS A 299 -13.06 3.94 0.06
CA HIS A 299 -12.05 3.18 0.79
C HIS A 299 -11.89 3.74 2.21
N THR A 300 -11.52 2.86 3.14
CA THR A 300 -11.06 3.26 4.48
C THR A 300 -9.79 2.50 4.83
N MET A 301 -8.98 3.07 5.71
CA MET A 301 -7.82 2.39 6.28
C MET A 301 -8.20 1.43 7.42
N GLY A 302 -9.37 0.78 7.30
CA GLY A 302 -9.91 -0.15 8.29
C GLY A 302 -9.12 -1.45 8.37
N TYR A 303 -8.89 -1.94 9.59
CA TYR A 303 -8.24 -3.22 9.87
C TYR A 303 -8.59 -3.70 11.28
N SER A 304 -8.16 -4.92 11.60
CA SER A 304 -8.33 -5.48 12.94
C SER A 304 -7.04 -6.12 13.42
N LEU A 305 -6.84 -6.13 14.73
CA LEU A 305 -5.75 -6.82 15.38
C LEU A 305 -6.33 -7.93 16.26
N ARG A 306 -6.04 -9.19 15.93
CA ARG A 306 -6.33 -10.34 16.80
C ARG A 306 -5.53 -10.26 18.10
N PRO A 307 -5.90 -11.00 19.15
CA PRO A 307 -5.07 -11.13 20.35
C PRO A 307 -3.62 -11.47 20.00
N GLY A 308 -2.67 -10.68 20.51
CA GLY A 308 -1.23 -10.84 20.24
C GLY A 308 -0.76 -10.33 18.87
N GLU A 309 -1.66 -9.84 18.01
CA GLU A 309 -1.31 -9.26 16.70
C GLU A 309 -0.87 -7.80 16.85
N SER A 310 0.09 -7.40 16.02
CA SER A 310 0.54 -6.02 15.95
C SER A 310 0.65 -5.50 14.52
N LEU A 311 0.44 -4.19 14.38
CA LEU A 311 0.80 -3.43 13.19
C LEU A 311 1.90 -2.45 13.55
N MET A 312 3.05 -2.60 12.92
CA MET A 312 4.14 -1.63 12.92
C MET A 312 4.13 -0.87 11.60
N ARG A 313 4.26 0.45 11.65
CA ARG A 313 4.53 1.31 10.49
C ARG A 313 5.86 2.01 10.70
N SER A 314 6.69 2.06 9.67
CA SER A 314 8.02 2.68 9.70
C SER A 314 8.12 3.83 8.71
N TRP A 315 8.93 4.83 9.04
CA TRP A 315 9.36 5.86 8.09
C TRP A 315 10.51 5.39 7.19
N SER A 316 11.06 4.20 7.43
CA SER A 316 12.12 3.60 6.61
C SER A 316 11.56 2.74 5.48
N ASN A 317 12.28 2.68 4.37
CA ASN A 317 12.05 1.71 3.31
C ASN A 317 13.06 0.56 3.39
N TRP A 318 12.59 -0.66 3.13
CA TRP A 318 13.37 -1.91 3.21
C TRP A 318 13.61 -2.54 1.84
N GLY A 319 13.42 -1.79 0.75
CA GLY A 319 13.49 -2.34 -0.60
C GLY A 319 12.26 -3.17 -1.00
N LYS A 320 11.14 -3.03 -0.27
CA LYS A 320 9.92 -3.83 -0.48
C LYS A 320 8.78 -2.93 -0.94
N TYR A 321 8.41 -3.03 -2.20
CA TYR A 321 7.38 -2.19 -2.80
C TYR A 321 6.57 -3.00 -3.82
N PHE A 322 5.38 -2.51 -4.12
CA PHE A 322 4.56 -3.00 -5.21
C PHE A 322 4.79 -2.11 -6.43
N SER A 323 5.15 -2.71 -7.57
CA SER A 323 5.21 -2.05 -8.88
C SER A 323 4.96 -3.09 -9.95
N ALA A 324 3.91 -2.91 -10.76
CA ALA A 324 3.46 -3.82 -11.80
C ALA A 324 3.29 -3.12 -13.16
N LEU A 325 3.70 -1.85 -13.27
CA LEU A 325 3.64 -1.08 -14.52
C LEU A 325 5.02 -0.72 -15.04
N TYR A 326 5.81 0.01 -14.25
CA TYR A 326 7.15 0.46 -14.63
C TYR A 326 8.28 -0.29 -13.91
N TYR A 327 7.93 -1.20 -13.00
CA TYR A 327 8.82 -2.20 -12.39
C TYR A 327 10.11 -1.67 -11.74
N HIS A 328 10.16 -0.40 -11.38
CA HIS A 328 11.25 0.19 -10.60
C HIS A 328 10.75 0.62 -9.22
N GLU A 329 11.73 0.82 -8.34
CA GLU A 329 11.53 1.30 -6.98
C GLU A 329 11.07 2.75 -6.99
N PRO A 330 9.94 3.09 -6.32
CA PRO A 330 9.48 4.47 -6.21
C PRO A 330 10.53 5.34 -5.50
N GLU A 331 10.58 6.63 -5.85
CA GLU A 331 11.53 7.57 -5.24
C GLU A 331 11.32 7.68 -3.72
N VAL A 332 10.04 7.74 -3.30
CA VAL A 332 9.66 7.87 -1.90
C VAL A 332 8.55 6.89 -1.54
N TYR A 333 8.88 5.98 -0.65
CA TYR A 333 7.94 5.08 0.02
C TYR A 333 8.55 4.66 1.36
N ALA A 334 7.76 3.98 2.17
CA ALA A 334 8.23 3.33 3.37
C ALA A 334 7.52 1.99 3.57
N ASN A 335 7.90 1.27 4.62
CA ASN A 335 7.36 -0.04 4.92
C ASN A 335 6.71 -0.12 6.29
N GLY A 336 5.89 -1.15 6.45
CA GLY A 336 5.36 -1.57 7.73
C GLY A 336 5.26 -3.09 7.78
N ARG A 337 4.75 -3.61 8.89
CA ARG A 337 4.64 -5.05 9.12
C ARG A 337 3.48 -5.38 10.05
N PHE A 338 2.69 -6.36 9.63
CA PHE A 338 1.84 -7.11 10.54
C PHE A 338 2.62 -8.29 11.14
N ILE A 339 2.47 -8.50 12.43
CA ILE A 339 3.05 -9.64 13.14
C ILE A 339 1.94 -10.33 13.90
N TYR A 340 1.77 -11.63 13.66
CA TYR A 340 0.81 -12.45 14.39
C TYR A 340 1.47 -13.73 14.88
N ALA A 341 1.41 -13.98 16.18
CA ALA A 341 1.90 -15.21 16.80
C ALA A 341 0.77 -15.83 17.62
N PRO A 342 0.05 -16.84 17.11
CA PRO A 342 -1.02 -17.47 17.88
C PRO A 342 -0.47 -18.05 19.18
N GLU A 343 -1.16 -17.78 20.28
CA GLU A 343 -0.77 -18.30 21.59
C GLU A 343 -1.32 -19.71 21.77
N PHE A 344 -0.43 -20.70 21.77
CA PHE A 344 -0.77 -22.05 22.17
C PHE A 344 -0.80 -22.10 23.69
N ALA A 345 -1.89 -21.64 24.27
CA ALA A 345 -2.20 -21.81 25.69
C ALA A 345 -3.68 -22.19 25.76
N SER A 346 -3.99 -23.46 25.99
CA SER A 346 -5.34 -24.05 25.81
C SER A 346 -5.86 -23.92 24.36
N ASP A 347 -7.18 -23.93 24.16
CA ASP A 347 -7.83 -23.85 22.83
C ASP A 347 -7.68 -22.48 22.14
N ARG A 348 -7.09 -21.48 22.82
CA ARG A 348 -6.83 -20.15 22.24
C ARG A 348 -5.98 -20.16 20.98
N GLY A 349 -5.12 -21.18 20.81
CA GLY A 349 -4.31 -21.33 19.61
C GLY A 349 -5.14 -21.47 18.33
N LEU A 350 -6.42 -21.82 18.44
CA LEU A 350 -7.36 -21.96 17.32
C LEU A 350 -8.24 -20.72 17.11
N GLU A 351 -8.41 -19.85 18.11
CA GLU A 351 -9.37 -18.72 18.06
C GLU A 351 -9.07 -17.71 16.95
N GLY A 352 -7.80 -17.56 16.54
CA GLY A 352 -7.41 -16.64 15.47
C GLY A 352 -7.30 -17.28 14.07
N ALA A 353 -7.69 -18.56 13.94
CA ALA A 353 -7.74 -19.25 12.65
C ALA A 353 -9.06 -18.95 11.92
N GLU A 354 -8.99 -18.83 10.60
CA GLU A 354 -10.17 -18.73 9.72
C GLU A 354 -10.91 -20.07 9.67
N ALA A 355 -10.16 -21.17 9.68
CA ALA A 355 -10.71 -22.52 9.69
C ALA A 355 -9.73 -23.49 10.35
N ALA A 356 -10.27 -24.50 11.02
CA ALA A 356 -9.51 -25.59 11.62
C ALA A 356 -10.27 -26.91 11.42
N ALA A 357 -9.56 -27.95 10.98
CA ALA A 357 -10.12 -29.29 10.78
C ALA A 357 -9.13 -30.34 11.26
N ASN A 358 -9.57 -31.25 12.13
CA ASN A 358 -8.74 -32.32 12.67
C ASN A 358 -7.41 -31.84 13.31
N VAL A 359 -7.44 -30.70 14.00
CA VAL A 359 -6.32 -30.20 14.80
C VAL A 359 -6.80 -29.87 16.21
N HIS A 360 -5.91 -29.93 17.18
CA HIS A 360 -6.15 -29.44 18.53
C HIS A 360 -4.86 -28.88 19.13
N VAL A 361 -5.01 -28.11 20.22
CA VAL A 361 -3.89 -27.68 21.04
C VAL A 361 -3.85 -28.54 22.30
N THR A 362 -2.74 -29.24 22.55
CA THR A 362 -2.58 -30.15 23.70
C THR A 362 -1.26 -29.93 24.41
N LEU A 363 -1.19 -30.34 25.67
CA LEU A 363 0.02 -30.30 26.46
C LEU A 363 0.86 -31.56 26.19
N ALA A 364 1.99 -31.39 25.50
CA ALA A 364 2.96 -32.45 25.26
C ALA A 364 4.26 -32.13 26.02
N GLN A 365 4.67 -33.02 26.94
CA GLN A 365 5.90 -32.85 27.74
C GLN A 365 6.01 -31.48 28.43
N GLY A 366 4.89 -30.97 28.96
CA GLY A 366 4.83 -29.67 29.64
C GLY A 366 4.83 -28.44 28.72
N THR A 367 4.78 -28.63 27.40
CA THR A 367 4.68 -27.54 26.41
C THR A 367 3.40 -27.70 25.60
N TRP A 368 2.66 -26.60 25.39
CA TRP A 368 1.49 -26.61 24.51
C TRP A 368 1.93 -26.71 23.05
N VAL A 369 1.29 -27.60 22.30
CA VAL A 369 1.57 -27.86 20.90
C VAL A 369 0.28 -27.98 20.10
N LEU A 370 0.31 -27.50 18.86
CA LEU A 370 -0.71 -27.79 17.84
C LEU A 370 -0.37 -29.12 17.16
N ALA A 371 -1.31 -30.05 17.12
CA ALA A 371 -1.14 -31.37 16.52
C ALA A 371 -2.42 -31.87 15.83
N PRO A 372 -2.34 -32.88 14.95
CA PRO A 372 -3.53 -33.58 14.45
C PRO A 372 -4.35 -34.19 15.58
N ALA A 373 -5.67 -34.06 15.51
CA ALA A 373 -6.57 -34.68 16.50
C ALA A 373 -6.70 -36.19 16.33
N THR A 374 -6.69 -36.66 15.09
CA THR A 374 -6.58 -38.07 14.71
C THR A 374 -5.35 -38.21 13.81
N PRO A 375 -4.25 -38.86 14.26
CA PRO A 375 -2.99 -38.95 13.51
C PRO A 375 -3.10 -39.55 12.10
N GLU A 376 -4.09 -40.41 11.87
CA GLU A 376 -4.36 -41.07 10.60
C GLU A 376 -5.00 -40.14 9.56
N ARG A 377 -5.50 -38.98 10.00
CA ARG A 377 -6.11 -37.96 9.14
C ARG A 377 -5.22 -36.72 9.14
N THR A 378 -5.13 -36.03 8.00
CA THR A 378 -4.47 -34.73 7.96
C THR A 378 -5.27 -33.72 8.79
N GLY A 379 -4.57 -32.99 9.64
CA GLY A 379 -5.08 -31.82 10.34
C GLY A 379 -4.72 -30.55 9.58
N ASP A 380 -5.71 -29.72 9.27
CA ASP A 380 -5.54 -28.45 8.57
C ASP A 380 -5.90 -27.28 9.49
N ILE A 381 -5.06 -26.25 9.53
CA ILE A 381 -5.39 -24.95 10.11
C ILE A 381 -5.12 -23.85 9.10
N VAL A 382 -6.06 -22.94 8.93
CA VAL A 382 -6.02 -21.84 7.96
C VAL A 382 -6.04 -20.52 8.70
N TYR A 383 -5.11 -19.63 8.36
CA TYR A 383 -5.07 -18.26 8.83
C TYR A 383 -5.33 -17.32 7.66
N ARG A 384 -6.28 -16.40 7.84
CA ARG A 384 -6.54 -15.28 6.94
C ARG A 384 -5.77 -14.05 7.42
N PHE A 385 -5.20 -13.32 6.48
CA PHE A 385 -4.56 -12.03 6.71
C PHE A 385 -5.21 -11.00 5.80
N SER A 386 -5.58 -9.85 6.35
CA SER A 386 -6.19 -8.74 5.62
C SER A 386 -5.58 -7.44 6.10
N SER A 387 -5.36 -6.51 5.16
CA SER A 387 -4.72 -5.23 5.43
C SER A 387 -5.29 -4.18 4.49
N PRO A 388 -5.40 -2.91 4.92
CA PRO A 388 -5.70 -1.78 4.04
C PRO A 388 -4.46 -1.35 3.23
N TYR A 389 -3.28 -1.84 3.59
CA TYR A 389 -2.03 -1.68 2.86
C TYR A 389 -1.70 -2.94 2.05
N PRO A 390 -1.10 -2.82 0.86
CA PRO A 390 -0.79 -3.98 0.03
C PRO A 390 0.35 -4.78 0.67
N PHE A 391 0.18 -6.10 0.68
CA PHE A 391 1.21 -7.02 1.16
C PHE A 391 2.34 -7.15 0.15
N VAL A 392 3.56 -6.81 0.56
CA VAL A 392 4.77 -6.80 -0.29
C VAL A 392 5.77 -7.92 0.02
N ASP A 393 5.66 -8.57 1.18
CA ASP A 393 6.40 -9.80 1.50
C ASP A 393 5.66 -10.55 2.63
N ALA A 394 5.91 -11.84 2.78
CA ALA A 394 5.41 -12.60 3.92
C ALA A 394 6.33 -13.77 4.28
N ALA A 395 6.41 -14.04 5.58
CA ALA A 395 7.20 -15.12 6.14
C ALA A 395 6.49 -15.78 7.32
N VAL A 396 6.81 -17.05 7.54
CA VAL A 396 6.37 -17.86 8.68
C VAL A 396 7.59 -18.41 9.38
N GLU A 397 7.75 -18.06 10.65
CA GLU A 397 8.68 -18.75 11.53
C GLU A 397 7.91 -19.90 12.21
N LEU A 398 8.41 -21.12 12.04
CA LEU A 398 7.78 -22.32 12.56
C LEU A 398 8.78 -23.11 13.39
N GLN A 399 8.38 -23.53 14.59
CA GLN A 399 9.14 -24.48 15.41
C GLN A 399 8.26 -25.68 15.75
N GLY A 400 8.81 -26.89 15.64
CA GLY A 400 8.05 -28.10 15.88
C GLY A 400 8.87 -29.39 15.82
N THR A 401 8.17 -30.51 15.92
CA THR A 401 8.72 -31.86 15.80
C THR A 401 8.05 -32.62 14.66
N ILE A 402 8.84 -33.42 13.94
CA ILE A 402 8.38 -34.20 12.78
C ILE A 402 8.88 -35.63 12.94
N PRO A 403 8.23 -36.45 13.77
CA PRO A 403 8.60 -37.84 13.96
C PRO A 403 8.56 -38.64 12.64
N THR A 404 9.17 -39.83 12.63
CA THR A 404 9.13 -40.73 11.47
C THR A 404 7.68 -40.99 11.03
N GLY A 405 7.39 -40.76 9.74
CA GLY A 405 6.05 -40.91 9.17
C GLY A 405 5.15 -39.67 9.30
N ALA A 406 5.58 -38.64 10.03
CA ALA A 406 4.88 -37.37 10.10
C ALA A 406 5.30 -36.42 8.97
N ARG A 407 4.46 -35.42 8.67
CA ARG A 407 4.74 -34.40 7.66
C ARG A 407 4.06 -33.07 8.03
N MET A 408 4.72 -31.97 7.72
CA MET A 408 4.13 -30.64 7.73
C MET A 408 4.19 -30.03 6.32
N GLN A 409 3.16 -29.29 5.94
CA GLN A 409 3.10 -28.57 4.68
C GLN A 409 2.48 -27.19 4.90
N LEU A 410 3.15 -26.15 4.40
CA LEU A 410 2.60 -24.80 4.36
C LEU A 410 2.14 -24.51 2.94
N SER A 411 0.91 -24.03 2.80
CA SER A 411 0.30 -23.66 1.52
C SER A 411 -0.22 -22.24 1.57
N PHE A 412 -0.17 -21.54 0.45
CA PHE A 412 -0.62 -20.16 0.28
C PHE A 412 -1.83 -20.11 -0.66
N SER A 413 -2.77 -19.21 -0.40
CA SER A 413 -3.85 -18.86 -1.32
C SER A 413 -4.15 -17.37 -1.30
N GLU A 414 -4.47 -16.78 -2.45
CA GLU A 414 -4.94 -15.38 -2.54
C GLU A 414 -6.43 -15.25 -2.19
N ASN A 415 -7.19 -16.34 -2.32
CA ASN A 415 -8.65 -16.33 -2.23
C ASN A 415 -9.24 -17.38 -1.28
N GLY A 416 -8.40 -18.18 -0.61
CA GLY A 416 -8.81 -19.23 0.32
C GLY A 416 -9.19 -20.56 -0.35
N GLY A 417 -9.14 -20.65 -1.68
CA GLY A 417 -9.51 -21.85 -2.44
C GLY A 417 -8.36 -22.41 -3.27
N ASN A 418 -7.73 -21.56 -4.10
CA ASN A 418 -6.62 -21.99 -4.96
C ASN A 418 -5.33 -22.03 -4.13
N TRP A 419 -4.93 -23.24 -3.72
CA TRP A 419 -3.79 -23.46 -2.84
C TRP A 419 -2.54 -23.84 -3.62
N ARG A 420 -1.41 -23.18 -3.33
CA ARG A 420 -0.08 -23.61 -3.74
C ARG A 420 0.77 -23.99 -2.53
N THR A 421 1.51 -25.07 -2.63
CA THR A 421 2.48 -25.44 -1.60
C THR A 421 3.67 -24.49 -1.66
N VAL A 422 3.98 -23.82 -0.54
CA VAL A 422 5.17 -22.95 -0.42
C VAL A 422 6.31 -23.63 0.32
N TRP A 423 5.99 -24.64 1.14
CA TRP A 423 6.99 -25.41 1.86
C TRP A 423 6.44 -26.78 2.25
N THR A 424 7.32 -27.76 2.26
CA THR A 424 7.10 -29.08 2.88
C THR A 424 8.28 -29.36 3.79
N SER A 425 7.99 -29.92 4.95
CA SER A 425 9.03 -30.37 5.89
C SER A 425 9.99 -31.39 5.29
N GLY A 426 11.28 -31.20 5.59
CA GLY A 426 12.30 -32.24 5.41
C GLY A 426 12.13 -33.42 6.37
N ARG A 427 13.03 -34.40 6.27
CA ARG A 427 13.11 -35.53 7.21
C ARG A 427 13.93 -35.11 8.44
N GLY A 428 13.41 -35.31 9.66
CA GLY A 428 14.13 -35.02 10.89
C GLY A 428 13.21 -34.84 12.09
N THR A 429 13.66 -35.15 13.31
CA THR A 429 12.81 -35.15 14.50
C THR A 429 12.41 -33.77 15.01
N GLN A 430 13.25 -32.75 14.80
CA GLN A 430 12.96 -31.35 15.15
C GLN A 430 13.15 -30.43 13.94
N THR A 431 12.38 -29.35 13.90
CA THR A 431 12.46 -28.34 12.84
C THR A 431 12.34 -26.93 13.43
N ARG A 432 13.12 -26.01 12.87
CA ARG A 432 13.04 -24.57 13.09
C ARG A 432 13.25 -23.91 11.74
N GLU A 433 12.18 -23.41 11.15
CA GLU A 433 12.19 -22.89 9.78
C GLU A 433 11.79 -21.44 9.76
N THR A 434 12.39 -20.69 8.83
CA THR A 434 11.87 -19.40 8.37
C THR A 434 11.42 -19.60 6.92
N ILE A 435 10.13 -19.82 6.75
CA ILE A 435 9.51 -20.12 5.47
C ILE A 435 9.04 -18.81 4.86
N ARG A 436 9.68 -18.36 3.79
CA ARG A 436 9.16 -17.23 3.00
C ARG A 436 8.10 -17.75 2.05
N THR A 437 7.04 -16.98 1.83
CA THR A 437 6.00 -17.31 0.84
C THR A 437 6.52 -17.03 -0.57
N GLY A 438 7.67 -17.58 -0.95
CA GLY A 438 8.47 -17.17 -2.12
C GLY A 438 7.64 -16.86 -3.37
N GLY A 439 7.81 -15.65 -3.92
CA GLY A 439 7.12 -15.17 -5.13
C GLY A 439 5.59 -15.18 -5.08
N CYS A 440 5.00 -15.47 -3.92
CA CYS A 440 3.57 -15.68 -3.82
C CYS A 440 2.79 -14.38 -3.91
N LEU A 441 3.31 -13.37 -3.25
CA LEU A 441 2.78 -12.02 -3.35
C LEU A 441 3.21 -11.46 -4.69
N ARG A 442 2.25 -11.03 -5.51
CA ARG A 442 2.45 -10.60 -6.91
C ARG A 442 3.10 -9.22 -7.00
N ASN A 443 4.17 -8.97 -6.26
CA ASN A 443 4.91 -7.70 -6.25
C ASN A 443 5.75 -7.58 -7.50
N GLY A 444 5.13 -7.08 -8.57
CA GLY A 444 5.66 -7.23 -9.92
C GLY A 444 4.64 -7.69 -10.95
N TYR A 445 3.39 -7.99 -10.58
CA TYR A 445 2.40 -8.47 -11.55
C TYR A 445 0.95 -8.28 -11.10
N GLY A 446 0.08 -7.85 -12.01
CA GLY A 446 -1.36 -7.76 -11.74
C GLY A 446 -1.72 -6.62 -10.79
N ARG A 447 -2.52 -6.92 -9.75
CA ARG A 447 -3.03 -5.93 -8.79
C ARG A 447 -2.42 -6.16 -7.40
N PRO A 448 -2.28 -5.10 -6.58
CA PRO A 448 -1.81 -5.24 -5.21
C PRO A 448 -2.70 -6.21 -4.41
N LEU A 449 -2.08 -7.03 -3.57
CA LEU A 449 -2.80 -8.03 -2.78
C LEU A 449 -3.08 -7.51 -1.36
N TYR A 450 -4.35 -7.43 -0.99
CA TYR A 450 -4.83 -6.92 0.30
C TYR A 450 -5.32 -8.02 1.25
N THR A 451 -5.43 -9.25 0.76
CA THR A 451 -5.84 -10.40 1.56
C THR A 451 -5.17 -11.64 1.03
N TYR A 452 -4.71 -12.51 1.94
CA TYR A 452 -4.24 -13.83 1.60
C TYR A 452 -4.49 -14.81 2.74
N PHE A 453 -4.29 -16.08 2.45
CA PHE A 453 -4.50 -17.18 3.36
C PHE A 453 -3.26 -18.06 3.41
N LEU A 454 -2.93 -18.54 4.60
CA LEU A 454 -1.93 -19.58 4.82
C LEU A 454 -2.58 -20.78 5.46
N LYS A 455 -2.36 -21.96 4.88
CA LYS A 455 -2.80 -23.23 5.42
C LYS A 455 -1.61 -24.05 5.87
N LEU A 456 -1.60 -24.45 7.13
CA LEU A 456 -0.67 -25.41 7.66
C LEU A 456 -1.38 -26.77 7.77
N SER A 457 -0.88 -27.74 7.03
CA SER A 457 -1.35 -29.12 7.03
C SER A 457 -0.36 -30.00 7.81
N LEU A 458 -0.87 -30.77 8.75
CA LEU A 458 -0.14 -31.64 9.66
C LEU A 458 -0.63 -33.08 9.47
N SER A 459 0.28 -34.03 9.26
CA SER A 459 -0.04 -35.46 9.13
C SER A 459 0.78 -36.31 10.09
N GLY A 460 0.24 -37.46 10.49
CA GLY A 460 0.88 -38.34 11.47
C GLY A 460 0.94 -37.69 12.84
N THR A 461 2.08 -37.80 13.51
CA THR A 461 2.31 -37.26 14.86
C THR A 461 3.11 -35.95 14.87
N ALA A 462 3.00 -35.16 13.79
CA ALA A 462 3.61 -33.83 13.70
C ALA A 462 3.10 -32.90 14.81
N GLN A 463 4.00 -32.14 15.44
CA GLN A 463 3.64 -31.18 16.49
C GLN A 463 4.28 -29.83 16.23
N VAL A 464 3.49 -28.77 16.31
CA VAL A 464 3.97 -27.40 16.15
C VAL A 464 3.96 -26.73 17.51
N ARG A 465 5.14 -26.29 17.96
CA ARG A 465 5.35 -25.62 19.24
C ARG A 465 5.11 -24.13 19.15
N SER A 466 5.47 -23.50 18.04
CA SER A 466 5.21 -22.08 17.84
C SER A 466 5.09 -21.74 16.35
N LEU A 467 4.27 -20.74 16.10
CA LEU A 467 4.12 -20.10 14.80
C LEU A 467 4.23 -18.60 14.99
N ARG A 468 4.90 -17.94 14.04
CA ARG A 468 4.91 -16.49 13.94
C ARG A 468 4.82 -16.12 12.47
N PHE A 469 3.76 -15.39 12.15
CA PHE A 469 3.49 -14.86 10.83
C PHE A 469 3.98 -13.42 10.78
N THR A 470 4.66 -13.09 9.69
CA THR A 470 5.11 -11.75 9.37
C THR A 470 4.59 -11.40 7.97
N SER A 471 3.93 -10.26 7.84
CA SER A 471 3.45 -9.73 6.56
C SER A 471 3.93 -8.31 6.40
N ASP A 472 4.83 -8.07 5.46
CA ASP A 472 5.32 -6.73 5.15
C ASP A 472 4.34 -6.00 4.25
N ILE A 473 4.22 -4.69 4.49
CA ILE A 473 3.32 -3.80 3.75
C ILE A 473 4.09 -2.59 3.21
N GLN A 474 3.58 -1.98 2.15
CA GLN A 474 4.02 -0.66 1.68
C GLN A 474 3.14 0.43 2.29
N VAL A 475 3.75 1.53 2.72
CA VAL A 475 3.06 2.70 3.27
C VAL A 475 3.64 3.99 2.69
N ALA A 476 2.83 5.06 2.65
CA ALA A 476 3.29 6.41 2.35
C ALA A 476 3.83 7.06 3.64
N PRO A 477 5.11 7.45 3.72
CA PRO A 477 5.71 7.97 4.96
C PRO A 477 5.06 9.26 5.46
N LEU A 478 4.48 10.08 4.57
CA LEU A 478 3.82 11.33 4.94
C LEU A 478 2.50 11.13 5.69
N SER A 479 1.89 9.94 5.59
CA SER A 479 0.65 9.59 6.29
C SER A 479 0.84 9.15 7.75
N LEU A 480 2.08 8.91 8.16
CA LEU A 480 2.36 8.31 9.45
C LEU A 480 2.28 9.37 10.58
N PRO A 481 1.77 9.02 11.77
CA PRO A 481 1.60 9.96 12.88
C PRO A 481 2.95 10.31 13.52
N ALA A 482 3.63 11.30 12.96
CA ALA A 482 4.98 11.69 13.38
C ALA A 482 4.96 12.49 14.69
N LEU A 483 5.91 12.19 15.59
CA LEU A 483 6.27 13.05 16.70
C LEU A 483 7.13 14.23 16.20
N GLU A 484 6.93 15.39 16.80
CA GLU A 484 7.61 16.64 16.48
C GLU A 484 8.33 17.19 17.72
N SER A 485 9.20 18.20 17.52
CA SER A 485 9.81 18.90 18.65
C SER A 485 8.74 19.65 19.44
N GLY A 486 8.85 19.64 20.77
CA GLY A 486 7.89 20.26 21.68
C GLY A 486 6.83 19.29 22.20
N LYS A 487 5.64 19.81 22.45
CA LYS A 487 4.52 19.05 23.01
C LYS A 487 3.80 18.27 21.92
N ASN A 488 3.80 16.94 22.02
CA ASN A 488 3.00 16.06 21.17
C ASN A 488 1.76 15.59 21.92
N VAL A 489 0.57 15.93 21.43
CA VAL A 489 -0.70 15.40 21.93
C VAL A 489 -1.05 14.18 21.11
N VAL A 490 -0.94 13.00 21.71
CA VAL A 490 -1.21 11.72 21.05
C VAL A 490 -2.60 11.24 21.47
N ARG A 491 -3.44 10.93 20.48
CA ARG A 491 -4.75 10.32 20.68
C ARG A 491 -4.77 8.94 20.06
N TYR A 492 -5.09 7.94 20.87
CA TYR A 492 -5.44 6.60 20.39
C TYR A 492 -6.95 6.45 20.35
N VAL A 493 -7.49 5.87 19.29
CA VAL A 493 -8.91 5.50 19.19
C VAL A 493 -9.11 4.12 18.57
N ASP A 494 -10.18 3.42 18.95
CA ASP A 494 -10.66 2.20 18.29
C ASP A 494 -12.20 2.13 18.27
N GLU A 495 -12.73 1.18 17.50
CA GLU A 495 -14.17 0.94 17.34
C GLU A 495 -14.60 -0.39 18.00
N THR A 496 -13.81 -0.93 18.92
CA THR A 496 -14.11 -2.18 19.59
C THR A 496 -15.27 -2.00 20.58
N SER A 497 -16.22 -2.91 20.60
CA SER A 497 -17.29 -2.91 21.61
C SER A 497 -16.89 -3.67 22.88
N ALA A 498 -16.09 -4.73 22.75
CA ALA A 498 -15.61 -5.57 23.85
C ALA A 498 -14.42 -4.98 24.62
N SER A 499 -14.03 -5.61 25.73
CA SER A 499 -12.84 -5.19 26.51
C SER A 499 -11.56 -5.26 25.68
N ARG A 500 -10.83 -4.15 25.56
CA ARG A 500 -9.54 -4.10 24.89
C ARG A 500 -8.39 -3.91 25.87
N ASP A 501 -7.19 -4.22 25.39
CA ASP A 501 -5.93 -3.87 26.04
C ASP A 501 -4.89 -3.72 24.94
N VAL A 502 -4.43 -2.49 24.73
CA VAL A 502 -3.53 -2.15 23.63
C VAL A 502 -2.27 -1.49 24.14
N GLU A 503 -1.17 -1.76 23.45
CA GLU A 503 0.09 -1.07 23.63
C GLU A 503 0.43 -0.30 22.36
N ILE A 504 0.69 1.00 22.52
CA ILE A 504 1.23 1.89 21.49
C ILE A 504 2.70 2.16 21.81
N VAL A 505 3.57 1.93 20.83
CA VAL A 505 5.01 2.17 20.96
C VAL A 505 5.46 3.09 19.85
N PHE A 506 6.03 4.23 20.22
CA PHE A 506 6.79 5.10 19.32
C PHE A 506 8.27 4.85 19.51
N ALA A 507 8.99 4.66 18.42
CA ALA A 507 10.44 4.55 18.43
C ALA A 507 11.04 5.71 17.63
N TYR A 508 11.98 6.44 18.22
CA TYR A 508 12.49 7.71 17.70
C TYR A 508 13.88 8.03 18.25
N ASP A 509 14.61 8.91 17.57
CA ASP A 509 15.84 9.52 18.09
C ASP A 509 15.65 11.03 18.31
N ARG A 510 16.52 11.59 19.15
CA ARG A 510 16.63 13.04 19.35
C ARG A 510 18.00 13.50 18.86
N LYS A 511 18.02 14.58 18.08
CA LYS A 511 19.24 15.27 17.65
C LYS A 511 19.36 16.64 18.29
#